data_AF-A0A4Y8D519-F1
#
_entry.id   AF-A0A4Y8D519-F1
#
_cell.length_a   1.000
_cell.length_b   1.000
_cell.length_c   1.000
_cell.angle_alpha   90.00
_cell.angle_beta   90.00
_cell.angle_gamma   90.00
#
_symmetry.space_group_name_H-M   'P 1'
#
loop_
_entity.id
_entity.type
_entity.pdbx_description
1 polymer ?
#
loop_
_entity_poly.entity_id
_entity_poly.type
_entity_poly.pdbx_seq_one_letter_code
_entity_poly.pdbx_strand_id
1 'polypeptide(L)'
;MCLFDLMDEAMDVFQEADKYTKKYYEVEDVAILYPRLCPDPALRRYLLDSLLFCFTEKEERVEKMWSITSIDELLQAEGDLAVDFLKALRSRYGTKIADPTNTDTCIYHRHKKTKRCLRSVILPGKSII
;
A
#
# COMPACT_ATOMS: atom_id res chain seq x y z
N MET A 1 -9.19 -1.94 22.19
CA MET A 1 -8.88 -1.73 20.77
C MET A 1 -9.79 -0.64 20.25
N CYS A 2 -9.24 0.52 19.88
CA CYS A 2 -10.01 1.57 19.23
C CYS A 2 -10.10 1.32 17.72
N LEU A 3 -10.93 2.11 17.01
CA LEU A 3 -11.04 2.00 15.56
C LEU A 3 -9.70 2.18 14.85
N PHE A 4 -8.82 3.05 15.35
CA PHE A 4 -7.50 3.25 14.74
C PHE A 4 -6.58 2.05 14.93
N ASP A 5 -6.60 1.40 16.10
CA ASP A 5 -5.82 0.18 16.35
C ASP A 5 -6.28 -0.95 15.40
N LEU A 6 -7.59 -1.10 15.20
CA LEU A 6 -8.14 -2.09 14.27
C LEU A 6 -7.77 -1.79 12.81
N MET A 7 -7.79 -0.52 12.40
CA MET A 7 -7.37 -0.14 11.06
C MET A 7 -5.88 -0.41 10.81
N ASP A 8 -5.05 -0.14 11.81
CA ASP A 8 -3.62 -0.42 11.76
C ASP A 8 -3.35 -1.93 11.70
N GLU A 9 -4.04 -2.74 12.52
CA GLU A 9 -3.94 -4.20 12.47
C GLU A 9 -4.43 -4.77 11.12
N ALA A 10 -5.51 -4.23 10.56
CA ALA A 10 -5.96 -4.60 9.23
C ALA A 10 -4.90 -4.28 8.16
N MET A 11 -4.21 -3.14 8.26
CA MET A 11 -3.13 -2.79 7.35
C MET A 11 -1.93 -3.72 7.48
N ASP A 12 -1.54 -4.10 8.71
CA ASP A 12 -0.50 -5.11 8.94
C ASP A 12 -0.89 -6.44 8.26
N VAL A 13 -2.15 -6.87 8.39
CA VAL A 13 -2.67 -8.10 7.76
C VAL A 13 -2.64 -8.01 6.24
N PHE A 14 -3.11 -6.90 5.65
CA PHE A 14 -3.09 -6.73 4.19
C PHE A 14 -1.67 -6.76 3.64
N GLN A 15 -0.75 -6.02 4.26
CA GLN A 15 0.64 -5.96 3.83
C GLN A 15 1.33 -7.32 3.94
N GLU A 16 1.09 -8.08 5.03
CA GLU A 16 1.67 -9.41 5.20
C GLU A 16 1.05 -10.43 4.24
N ALA A 17 -0.25 -10.35 3.96
CA ALA A 17 -0.93 -11.20 2.98
C ALA A 17 -0.38 -10.95 1.56
N ASP A 18 -0.22 -9.69 1.16
CA ASP A 18 0.34 -9.31 -0.13
C ASP A 18 1.81 -9.74 -0.23
N LYS A 19 2.59 -9.62 0.84
CA LYS A 19 3.95 -10.13 0.92
C LYS A 19 4.02 -11.66 0.78
N TYR A 20 3.13 -12.40 1.45
CA TYR A 20 3.11 -13.86 1.45
C TYR A 20 2.67 -14.42 0.09
N THR A 21 1.56 -13.91 -0.45
CA THR A 21 1.07 -14.26 -1.79
C THR A 21 1.96 -13.68 -2.89
N LYS A 22 2.80 -12.72 -2.51
CA LYS A 22 3.61 -11.85 -3.36
C LYS A 22 2.75 -11.13 -4.42
N LYS A 23 1.45 -11.00 -4.21
CA LYS A 23 0.51 -10.36 -5.14
C LYS A 23 0.34 -8.90 -4.73
N TYR A 24 0.12 -8.06 -5.73
CA TYR A 24 -0.39 -6.71 -5.52
C TYR A 24 -1.87 -6.71 -5.89
N TYR A 25 -2.61 -5.72 -5.42
CA TYR A 25 -3.97 -5.47 -5.88
C TYR A 25 -4.02 -5.41 -7.42
N GLU A 26 -5.06 -5.98 -8.00
CA GLU A 26 -5.29 -5.91 -9.45
C GLU A 26 -5.81 -4.51 -9.82
N VAL A 27 -5.74 -4.17 -11.10
CA VAL A 27 -6.16 -2.86 -11.62
C VAL A 27 -7.63 -2.60 -11.24
N GLU A 28 -8.46 -3.64 -11.36
CA GLU A 28 -9.87 -3.65 -11.04
C GLU A 28 -10.12 -3.38 -9.55
N ASP A 29 -9.32 -3.98 -8.67
CA ASP A 29 -9.42 -3.74 -7.23
C ASP A 29 -9.09 -2.28 -6.91
N VAL A 30 -8.06 -1.72 -7.54
CA VAL A 30 -7.68 -0.32 -7.33
C VAL A 30 -8.79 0.61 -7.84
N ALA A 31 -9.35 0.35 -9.02
CA ALA A 31 -10.49 1.11 -9.55
C ALA A 31 -11.70 1.11 -8.61
N ILE A 32 -11.97 -0.03 -7.96
CA ILE A 32 -13.07 -0.20 -7.02
C ILE A 32 -12.77 0.48 -5.68
N LEU A 33 -11.60 0.24 -5.11
CA LEU A 33 -11.29 0.63 -3.74
C LEU A 33 -10.94 2.10 -3.64
N TYR A 34 -10.08 2.60 -4.54
CA TYR A 34 -9.49 3.94 -4.44
C TYR A 34 -10.51 5.09 -4.29
N PRO A 35 -11.57 5.20 -5.12
CA PRO A 35 -12.55 6.29 -5.00
C PRO A 35 -13.44 6.17 -3.75
N ARG A 36 -13.55 4.97 -3.17
CA ARG A 36 -14.36 4.72 -1.96
C ARG A 36 -13.61 5.01 -0.66
N LEU A 37 -12.28 5.14 -0.74
CA LEU A 37 -11.46 5.47 0.41
C LEU A 37 -11.43 6.97 0.63
N CYS A 38 -11.47 7.38 1.91
CA CYS A 38 -11.29 8.78 2.28
C CYS A 38 -9.99 9.35 1.66
N PRO A 39 -9.83 10.68 1.57
CA PRO A 39 -8.53 11.28 1.31
C PRO A 39 -7.59 11.03 2.49
N ASP A 40 -6.38 10.52 2.22
CA ASP A 40 -5.30 10.18 3.18
C ASP A 40 -5.54 9.10 4.29
N PRO A 41 -6.20 7.96 4.02
CA PRO A 41 -6.08 6.76 4.83
C PRO A 41 -4.88 5.93 4.39
N ALA A 42 -4.32 5.22 5.36
CA ALA A 42 -3.28 4.21 5.19
C ALA A 42 -3.44 3.35 3.92
N LEU A 43 -4.64 2.79 3.72
CA LEU A 43 -4.92 1.91 2.59
C LEU A 43 -4.86 2.64 1.24
N ARG A 44 -5.38 3.87 1.13
CA ARG A 44 -5.31 4.65 -0.12
C ARG A 44 -3.86 4.96 -0.49
N ARG A 45 -3.03 5.28 0.51
CA ARG A 45 -1.59 5.49 0.33
C ARG A 45 -0.89 4.20 -0.08
N TYR A 46 -1.24 3.09 0.56
CA TYR A 46 -0.70 1.76 0.23
C TYR A 46 -1.01 1.36 -1.21
N LEU A 47 -2.26 1.55 -1.66
CA LEU A 47 -2.66 1.29 -3.05
C LEU A 47 -1.89 2.19 -4.04
N LEU A 48 -1.73 3.47 -3.72
CA LEU A 48 -0.96 4.40 -4.56
C LEU A 48 0.52 4.02 -4.65
N ASP A 49 1.14 3.66 -3.52
CA ASP A 49 2.54 3.24 -3.47
C ASP A 49 2.75 1.90 -4.20
N SER A 50 1.78 1.00 -4.15
CA SER A 50 1.77 -0.25 -4.91
C SER A 50 1.67 -0.01 -6.40
N LEU A 51 0.77 0.88 -6.84
CA LEU A 51 0.65 1.28 -8.23
C LEU A 51 1.95 1.90 -8.76
N LEU A 52 2.57 2.80 -7.99
CA LEU A 52 3.85 3.41 -8.36
C LEU A 52 4.96 2.38 -8.47
N PHE A 53 5.06 1.47 -7.49
CA PHE A 53 6.03 0.39 -7.53
C PHE A 53 5.84 -0.45 -8.79
N CYS A 54 4.61 -0.91 -9.06
CA CYS A 54 4.28 -1.72 -10.22
C CYS A 54 4.56 -1.00 -11.55
N PHE A 55 4.30 0.30 -11.63
CA PHE A 55 4.61 1.10 -12.81
C PHE A 55 6.12 1.23 -13.08
N THR A 56 6.93 1.31 -12.01
CA THR A 56 8.38 1.49 -12.14
C THR A 56 9.16 0.19 -12.27
N GLU A 57 8.62 -0.91 -11.78
CA GLU A 57 9.28 -2.21 -11.76
C GLU A 57 9.09 -2.93 -13.10
N LYS A 58 10.17 -3.52 -13.61
CA LYS A 58 10.16 -4.22 -14.92
C LYS A 58 10.22 -5.75 -14.77
N GLU A 59 9.79 -6.25 -13.61
CA GLU A 59 9.69 -7.68 -13.40
C GLU A 59 8.53 -8.26 -14.22
N GLU A 60 8.78 -9.35 -14.94
CA GLU A 60 7.81 -10.03 -15.82
C GLU A 60 6.48 -10.33 -15.11
N ARG A 61 6.54 -10.61 -13.80
CA ARG A 61 5.35 -10.86 -13.00
C ARG A 61 4.49 -9.61 -12.80
N VAL A 62 5.13 -8.48 -12.56
CA VAL A 62 4.44 -7.19 -12.40
C VAL A 62 3.82 -6.79 -13.73
N GLU A 63 4.55 -6.93 -14.84
CA GLU A 63 4.04 -6.63 -16.19
C GLU A 63 2.82 -7.49 -16.57
N LYS A 64 2.74 -8.74 -16.08
CA LYS A 64 1.56 -9.62 -16.28
C LYS A 64 0.33 -9.16 -15.51
N MET A 65 0.50 -8.51 -14.36
CA MET A 65 -0.62 -8.03 -13.53
C MET A 65 -1.00 -6.58 -13.89
N TRP A 66 -0.02 -5.79 -14.30
CA TRP A 66 -0.12 -4.36 -14.51
C TRP A 66 0.43 -4.01 -15.90
N SER A 67 -0.40 -4.20 -16.93
CA SER A 67 -0.05 -3.73 -18.26
C SER A 67 -0.10 -2.20 -18.30
N ILE A 68 0.78 -1.57 -19.09
CA ILE A 68 0.79 -0.11 -19.26
C ILE A 68 -0.59 0.38 -19.75
N THR A 69 -1.24 -0.38 -20.62
CA THR A 69 -2.60 -0.08 -21.11
C THR A 69 -3.61 -0.07 -19.97
N SER A 70 -3.57 -1.07 -19.08
CA SER A 70 -4.49 -1.14 -17.92
C SER A 70 -4.25 -0.01 -16.93
N ILE A 71 -3.00 0.41 -16.74
CA ILE A 71 -2.68 1.60 -15.93
C ILE A 71 -3.26 2.85 -16.58
N ASP A 72 -3.05 3.06 -17.89
CA ASP A 72 -3.59 4.22 -18.61
C ASP A 72 -5.12 4.28 -18.52
N GLU A 73 -5.81 3.17 -18.76
CA GLU A 73 -7.27 3.06 -18.62
C GLU A 73 -7.74 3.40 -17.21
N LEU A 74 -7.06 2.90 -16.17
CA LEU A 74 -7.35 3.20 -14.78
C LEU A 74 -7.20 4.70 -14.46
N LEU A 75 -6.09 5.31 -14.91
CA LEU A 75 -5.85 6.73 -14.69
C LEU A 75 -6.83 7.62 -15.46
N GLN A 76 -7.31 7.18 -16.63
CA GLN A 76 -8.35 7.89 -17.37
C GLN A 76 -9.72 7.80 -16.69
N ALA A 77 -10.03 6.66 -16.07
CA ALA A 77 -11.30 6.45 -15.37
C ALA A 77 -11.39 7.23 -14.05
N GLU A 78 -10.28 7.33 -13.30
CA GLU A 78 -10.25 7.88 -11.95
C GLU A 78 -9.38 9.14 -11.86
N GLY A 79 -9.99 10.32 -12.08
CA GLY A 79 -9.27 11.59 -12.13
C GLY A 79 -8.48 11.94 -10.86
N ASP A 80 -9.04 11.65 -9.67
CA ASP A 80 -8.34 11.86 -8.39
C ASP A 80 -7.10 10.95 -8.27
N LEU A 81 -7.23 9.69 -8.68
CA LEU A 81 -6.12 8.74 -8.71
C LEU A 81 -5.03 9.21 -9.67
N ALA A 82 -5.39 9.69 -10.86
CA ALA A 82 -4.43 10.24 -11.83
C ALA A 82 -3.65 11.42 -11.26
N VAL A 83 -4.34 12.35 -10.60
CA VAL A 83 -3.69 13.50 -9.97
C VAL A 83 -2.75 13.05 -8.86
N ASP A 84 -3.18 12.15 -7.98
CA ASP A 84 -2.38 11.65 -6.87
C ASP A 84 -1.17 10.83 -7.36
N PHE A 85 -1.36 10.01 -8.40
CA PHE A 85 -0.30 9.24 -9.05
C PHE A 85 0.75 10.13 -9.69
N LEU A 86 0.35 11.11 -10.50
CA LEU A 86 1.29 12.02 -11.16
C LEU A 86 2.04 12.89 -10.15
N LYS A 87 1.39 13.34 -9.07
CA LYS A 87 2.05 14.04 -7.97
C LYS A 87 3.11 13.16 -7.31
N ALA A 88 2.74 11.92 -6.99
CA ALA A 88 3.64 10.99 -6.32
C ALA A 88 4.83 10.61 -7.23
N LEU A 89 4.58 10.28 -8.50
CA LEU A 89 5.60 10.02 -9.51
C LEU A 89 6.59 11.20 -9.63
N ARG A 90 6.07 12.43 -9.72
CA ARG A 90 6.89 13.65 -9.77
C ARG A 90 7.75 13.83 -8.53
N SER A 91 7.18 13.63 -7.34
CA SER A 91 7.90 13.81 -6.06
C SER A 91 9.01 12.78 -5.84
N ARG A 92 8.92 11.62 -6.49
CA ARG A 92 9.89 10.51 -6.36
C ARG A 92 10.76 10.34 -7.60
N TYR A 93 10.75 11.30 -8.52
CA TYR A 93 11.54 11.24 -9.73
C TYR A 93 13.04 11.08 -9.40
N GLY A 94 13.70 10.12 -10.07
CA GLY A 94 15.12 9.82 -9.83
C GLY A 94 15.41 9.03 -8.55
N THR A 95 14.38 8.61 -7.80
CA THR A 95 14.53 7.74 -6.63
C THR A 95 13.97 6.35 -6.92
N LYS A 96 14.60 5.32 -6.35
CA LYS A 96 14.07 3.95 -6.42
C LYS A 96 12.80 3.87 -5.58
N ILE A 97 11.70 3.44 -6.19
CA ILE A 97 10.46 3.15 -5.46
C ILE A 97 10.67 1.85 -4.68
N ALA A 98 10.45 1.90 -3.37
CA ALA A 98 10.51 0.71 -2.53
C ALA A 98 9.25 -0.13 -2.72
N ASP A 99 9.41 -1.44 -2.69
CA ASP A 99 8.28 -2.37 -2.65
C ASP A 99 7.48 -2.16 -1.35
N PRO A 100 6.21 -1.71 -1.44
CA PRO A 100 5.41 -1.40 -0.28
C PRO A 100 5.16 -2.62 0.62
N THR A 101 5.22 -3.86 0.12
CA THR A 101 5.09 -5.08 0.93
C THR A 101 6.29 -5.35 1.84
N ASN A 102 7.43 -4.71 1.54
CA ASN A 102 8.70 -4.89 2.24
C ASN A 102 9.13 -3.67 3.06
N THR A 103 8.24 -2.69 3.25
CA THR A 103 8.50 -1.48 4.03
C THR A 103 8.11 -1.61 5.50
N ASP A 104 8.60 -0.69 6.36
CA ASP A 104 8.17 -0.60 7.77
C ASP A 104 6.64 -0.40 7.82
N THR A 105 5.93 -1.31 8.50
CA THR A 105 4.47 -1.34 8.53
C THR A 105 3.90 -0.03 9.09
N CYS A 106 4.64 0.62 10.00
CA CYS A 106 4.28 1.92 10.57
C CYS A 106 4.05 3.03 9.53
N ILE A 107 4.56 2.89 8.30
CA ILE A 107 4.35 3.88 7.21
C ILE A 107 2.88 3.99 6.82
N TYR A 108 2.13 2.90 6.97
CA TYR A 108 0.70 2.80 6.65
C TYR A 108 -0.14 2.71 7.91
N HIS A 109 0.33 3.22 9.05
CA HIS A 109 -0.49 3.32 10.25
C HIS A 109 -1.01 4.75 10.42
N ARG A 110 -2.09 4.92 11.18
CA ARG A 110 -2.67 6.24 11.46
C ARG A 110 -1.95 7.01 12.56
N HIS A 111 -1.16 6.34 13.41
CA HIS A 111 -0.35 7.05 14.41
C HIS A 111 0.83 7.78 13.75
N LYS A 112 1.26 8.90 14.35
CA LYS A 112 2.35 9.72 13.79
C LYS A 112 3.65 8.91 13.75
N LYS A 113 4.42 9.05 12.64
CA LYS A 113 5.77 8.46 12.43
C LYS A 113 6.73 8.54 13.63
N THR A 114 6.51 9.47 14.57
CA THR A 114 7.32 9.66 15.77
C THR A 114 7.04 8.66 16.90
N LYS A 115 5.98 7.85 16.80
CA LYS A 115 5.73 6.72 17.69
C LYS A 115 5.82 5.45 16.85
N ARG A 116 6.95 4.75 16.88
CA ARG A 116 7.00 3.37 16.34
C ARG A 116 5.91 2.56 17.03
N CYS A 117 5.25 1.67 16.28
CA CYS A 117 4.42 0.63 16.88
C CYS A 117 5.24 -0.06 17.96
N LEU A 118 4.79 0.04 19.21
CA LEU A 118 5.16 -0.96 20.20
C LEU A 118 4.43 -2.22 19.73
N ARG A 119 5.04 -3.01 18.83
CA ARG A 119 4.56 -4.36 18.56
C ARG A 119 4.52 -5.03 19.93
N SER A 120 3.33 -5.21 20.49
CA SER A 120 3.15 -6.14 21.58
C SER A 120 3.57 -7.47 20.99
N VAL A 121 4.76 -7.89 21.34
CA VAL A 121 5.26 -9.22 21.09
C VAL A 121 4.31 -10.14 21.86
N ILE A 122 3.21 -10.55 21.24
CA ILE A 122 2.45 -11.71 21.69
C ILE A 122 3.30 -12.90 21.27
N LEU A 123 4.36 -13.17 22.01
CA LEU A 123 5.00 -14.47 21.98
C LEU A 123 3.98 -15.46 22.55
N PRO A 124 3.52 -16.46 21.79
CA PRO A 124 2.81 -17.56 22.40
C PRO A 124 3.80 -18.28 23.33
N GLY A 125 3.56 -18.18 24.65
CA GLY A 125 4.18 -19.09 25.62
C GLY A 125 5.39 -18.58 26.41
N LYS A 126 5.37 -17.35 26.93
CA LYS A 126 6.20 -17.04 28.12
C LYS A 126 5.37 -16.52 29.27
N SER A 127 5.03 -17.43 30.17
CA SER A 127 4.67 -17.12 31.56
C SER A 127 5.83 -16.36 32.20
N ILE A 128 5.54 -15.20 32.76
CA ILE A 128 6.47 -14.49 33.64
C ILE A 128 6.11 -14.93 35.06
N ILE A 129 7.00 -15.70 35.68
CA ILE A 129 7.21 -15.71 37.13
C ILE A 129 8.42 -14.83 37.36
#